data_AF-A0A023G1Z5-F1
#
_entry.id   AF-A0A023G1Z5-F1
#
_cell.length_a   1.000
_cell.length_b   1.000
_cell.length_c   1.000
_cell.angle_alpha   90.00
_cell.angle_beta   90.00
_cell.angle_gamma   90.00
#
_symmetry.space_group_name_H-M   'P 1'
#
loop_
_entity.id
_entity.type
_entity.pdbx_description
1 polymer ?
#
loop_
_entity_poly.entity_id
_entity_poly.type
_entity_poly.pdbx_seq_one_letter_code
_entity_poly.pdbx_strand_id
1 'polypeptide(L)'
;GILPFFLQKAYRTSKMAVSSLALFLAVAFMNMAYEASGERCRVPDGDYIGEGESRVFVAPCANYTCSKGKLRNETCEENTDPKCSMSMAGSGRYPTCCGTKMCTGASGKK
;
A
#
# COMPACT_ATOMS: atom_id res chain seq x y z
N GLY A 1 64.01 -11.52 21.24
CA GLY A 1 62.97 -12.15 20.40
C GLY A 1 62.10 -11.07 19.80
N ILE A 2 62.24 -10.82 18.50
CA ILE A 2 61.47 -9.80 17.77
C ILE A 2 60.19 -10.46 17.27
N LEU A 3 59.21 -10.61 18.15
CA LEU A 3 57.82 -10.86 17.76
C LEU A 3 56.98 -10.36 18.95
N PRO A 4 56.46 -9.12 18.91
CA PRO A 4 55.04 -8.98 18.56
C PRO A 4 54.66 -7.55 18.11
N PHE A 5 54.68 -7.25 16.82
CA PHE A 5 53.99 -6.04 16.30
C PHE A 5 52.99 -6.37 15.19
N PHE A 6 53.21 -7.46 14.45
CA PHE A 6 52.31 -7.88 13.37
C PHE A 6 50.97 -8.47 13.85
N LEU A 7 50.95 -9.17 14.99
CA LEU A 7 49.72 -9.76 15.56
C LEU A 7 48.72 -8.73 16.09
N GLN A 8 49.19 -7.58 16.60
CA GLN A 8 48.32 -6.52 17.09
C GLN A 8 47.60 -5.77 15.95
N LYS A 9 48.25 -5.64 14.79
CA LYS A 9 47.69 -4.96 13.60
C LYS A 9 46.57 -5.78 12.97
N ALA A 10 46.75 -7.10 12.85
CA ALA A 10 45.74 -8.01 12.32
C ALA A 10 44.47 -8.07 13.19
N TYR A 11 44.62 -8.07 14.52
CA TYR A 11 43.47 -8.08 15.43
C TYR A 11 42.65 -6.78 15.39
N ARG A 12 43.33 -5.64 15.15
CA ARG A 12 42.69 -4.32 15.05
C ARG A 12 41.96 -4.13 13.71
N THR A 13 42.51 -4.62 12.60
CA THR A 13 41.85 -4.61 11.29
C THR A 13 40.66 -5.58 11.24
N SER A 14 40.76 -6.74 11.90
CA SER A 14 39.65 -7.69 12.01
C SER A 14 38.49 -7.15 12.85
N LYS A 15 38.76 -6.44 13.96
CA LYS A 15 37.70 -5.76 14.74
C LYS A 15 36.97 -4.68 13.94
N MET A 16 37.69 -3.91 13.13
CA MET A 16 37.09 -2.85 12.30
C MET A 16 36.22 -3.44 11.19
N ALA A 17 36.69 -4.48 10.50
CA ALA A 17 35.93 -5.14 9.44
C ALA A 17 34.67 -5.85 9.97
N VAL A 18 34.78 -6.54 11.11
CA VAL A 18 33.63 -7.21 11.76
C VAL A 18 32.63 -6.20 12.30
N SER A 19 33.10 -5.07 12.85
CA SER A 19 32.22 -3.98 13.30
C SER A 19 31.46 -3.35 12.14
N SER A 20 32.11 -3.14 10.99
CA SER A 20 31.45 -2.60 9.80
C SER A 20 30.40 -3.56 9.24
N LEU A 21 30.72 -4.86 9.14
CA LEU A 21 29.76 -5.86 8.66
C LEU A 21 28.54 -5.99 9.57
N ALA A 22 28.73 -5.94 10.89
CA ALA A 22 27.65 -5.94 11.86
C ALA A 22 26.74 -4.70 11.72
N LEU A 23 27.32 -3.52 11.47
CA LEU A 23 26.59 -2.28 11.19
C LEU A 23 25.77 -2.39 9.89
N PHE A 24 26.36 -2.89 8.81
CA PHE A 24 25.63 -3.06 7.54
C PHE A 24 24.47 -4.05 7.67
N LEU A 25 24.69 -5.18 8.34
CA LEU A 25 23.63 -6.14 8.62
C LEU A 25 22.53 -5.51 9.47
N ALA A 26 22.88 -4.81 10.55
CA ALA A 26 21.89 -4.12 11.39
C ALA A 26 21.07 -3.08 10.61
N VAL A 27 21.72 -2.28 9.75
CA VAL A 27 21.02 -1.32 8.89
C VAL A 27 20.12 -2.03 7.88
N ALA A 28 20.56 -3.12 7.26
CA ALA A 28 19.75 -3.90 6.34
C ALA A 28 18.51 -4.51 7.04
N PHE A 29 18.67 -5.08 8.23
CA PHE A 29 17.57 -5.62 9.02
C PHE A 29 16.59 -4.54 9.47
N MET A 30 17.07 -3.37 9.90
CA MET A 30 16.21 -2.25 10.28
C MET A 30 15.41 -1.69 9.09
N ASN A 31 16.00 -1.61 7.90
CA ASN A 31 15.30 -1.18 6.69
C ASN A 31 14.17 -2.16 6.29
N MET A 32 14.42 -3.46 6.35
CA MET A 32 13.38 -4.47 6.07
C MET A 32 12.25 -4.47 7.11
N ALA A 33 12.58 -4.24 8.38
CA ALA A 33 11.59 -4.12 9.45
C ALA A 33 10.75 -2.83 9.32
N TYR A 34 11.33 -1.74 8.81
CA TYR A 34 10.62 -0.48 8.60
C TYR A 34 9.55 -0.60 7.51
N GLU A 35 9.84 -1.25 6.38
CA GLU A 35 8.84 -1.55 5.36
C GLU A 35 7.73 -2.49 5.86
N ALA A 36 8.05 -3.35 6.83
CA ALA A 36 7.05 -4.23 7.47
C ALA A 36 6.18 -3.52 8.51
N SER A 37 6.62 -2.38 9.07
CA SER A 37 5.84 -1.55 9.99
C SER A 37 4.82 -0.65 9.29
N GLY A 38 4.29 -1.15 8.16
CA GLY A 38 3.45 -0.43 7.20
C GLY A 38 2.47 0.52 7.87
N GLU A 39 2.58 1.79 7.50
CA GLU A 39 1.72 2.85 8.00
C GLU A 39 0.25 2.46 7.81
N ARG A 40 -0.53 2.52 8.89
CA ARG A 40 -1.96 2.20 8.85
C ARG A 40 -2.76 3.42 8.42
N CYS A 41 -3.75 3.20 7.57
CA CYS A 41 -4.65 4.25 7.13
C CYS A 41 -6.00 4.13 7.85
N ARG A 42 -6.52 5.26 8.35
CA ARG A 42 -7.87 5.32 8.94
C ARG A 42 -8.91 5.38 7.84
N VAL A 43 -9.86 4.45 7.84
CA VAL A 43 -10.98 4.38 6.89
C VAL A 43 -12.24 5.08 7.43
N PRO A 44 -13.25 5.36 6.58
CA PRO A 44 -14.43 6.15 6.98
C PRO A 44 -15.29 5.55 8.10
N ASP A 45 -15.28 4.23 8.31
CA ASP A 45 -15.99 3.62 9.46
C ASP A 45 -15.28 3.85 10.81
N GLY A 46 -14.07 4.42 10.79
CA GLY A 46 -13.23 4.65 11.95
C GLY A 46 -12.17 3.58 12.20
N ASP A 47 -12.20 2.45 11.50
CA ASP A 47 -11.20 1.39 11.56
C ASP A 47 -9.89 1.81 10.86
N TYR A 48 -8.89 0.94 11.01
CA TYR A 48 -7.61 1.04 10.34
C TYR A 48 -7.40 -0.15 9.42
N ILE A 49 -6.90 0.13 8.22
CA ILE A 49 -6.41 -0.89 7.28
C ILE A 49 -4.88 -0.78 7.17
N GLY A 50 -4.21 -1.91 7.00
CA GLY A 50 -2.76 -1.99 6.88
C GLY A 50 -2.24 -1.57 5.50
N GLU A 51 -0.93 -1.34 5.40
CA GLU A 51 -0.26 -1.10 4.11
C GLU A 51 -0.56 -2.23 3.11
N GLY A 52 -1.00 -1.85 1.91
CA GLY A 52 -1.38 -2.78 0.84
C GLY A 52 -2.78 -3.41 1.01
N GLU A 53 -3.43 -3.22 2.16
CA GLU A 53 -4.79 -3.71 2.38
C GLU A 53 -5.81 -2.85 1.62
N SER A 54 -6.87 -3.49 1.14
CA SER A 54 -8.02 -2.83 0.53
C SER A 54 -9.33 -3.27 1.19
N ARG A 55 -10.27 -2.35 1.34
CA ARG A 55 -11.58 -2.60 1.95
C ARG A 55 -12.67 -1.87 1.16
N VAL A 56 -13.70 -2.62 0.79
CA VAL A 56 -14.87 -2.13 0.05
C VAL A 56 -16.00 -1.73 0.99
N PHE A 57 -16.66 -0.61 0.70
CA PHE A 57 -17.72 -0.03 1.52
C PHE A 57 -19.02 0.11 0.73
N VAL A 58 -20.15 0.17 1.45
CA VAL A 58 -21.48 0.47 0.90
C VAL A 58 -21.75 1.98 0.97
N ALA A 59 -21.41 2.59 2.10
CA ALA A 59 -21.60 4.02 2.34
C ALA A 59 -20.36 4.54 3.11
N PRO A 60 -19.55 5.43 2.51
CA PRO A 60 -19.55 5.83 1.10
C PRO A 60 -19.27 4.63 0.16
N CYS A 61 -19.91 4.58 -1.02
CA CYS A 61 -19.70 3.50 -1.98
C CYS A 61 -18.35 3.65 -2.67
N ALA A 62 -17.33 3.00 -2.12
CA ALA A 62 -15.96 3.08 -2.61
C ALA A 62 -15.11 1.89 -2.16
N ASN A 63 -14.00 1.67 -2.86
CA ASN A 63 -12.92 0.82 -2.42
C ASN A 63 -11.80 1.69 -1.85
N TYR A 64 -11.36 1.40 -0.62
CA TYR A 64 -10.26 2.11 0.03
C TYR A 64 -9.04 1.23 0.13
N THR A 65 -7.90 1.73 -0.33
CA THR A 65 -6.62 1.04 -0.28
C THR A 65 -5.60 1.90 0.45
N CYS A 66 -4.86 1.33 1.40
CA CYS A 66 -3.76 2.02 2.04
C CYS A 66 -2.45 1.76 1.29
N SER A 67 -1.78 2.83 0.90
CA SER A 67 -0.45 2.73 0.30
C SER A 67 0.45 3.87 0.73
N LYS A 68 1.62 3.53 1.28
CA LYS A 68 2.61 4.45 1.84
C LYS A 68 1.99 5.44 2.82
N GLY A 69 1.17 4.90 3.73
CA GLY A 69 0.45 5.68 4.74
C GLY A 69 -0.62 6.63 4.20
N LYS A 70 -0.91 6.57 2.89
CA LYS A 70 -1.95 7.37 2.26
C LYS A 70 -3.14 6.49 1.94
N LEU A 71 -4.30 6.91 2.43
CA LEU A 71 -5.57 6.31 2.04
C LEU A 71 -5.91 6.76 0.62
N ARG A 72 -5.95 5.81 -0.31
CA ARG A 72 -6.48 6.01 -1.66
C ARG A 72 -7.87 5.44 -1.74
N ASN A 73 -8.73 6.09 -2.50
CA ASN A 73 -10.09 5.65 -2.72
C ASN A 73 -10.40 5.55 -4.22
N GLU A 74 -11.16 4.54 -4.58
CA GLU A 74 -11.76 4.36 -5.88
C GLU A 74 -13.28 4.45 -5.71
N THR A 75 -13.87 5.48 -6.30
CA THR A 75 -15.31 5.75 -6.22
C THR A 75 -16.00 5.30 -7.50
N CYS A 76 -17.33 5.23 -7.45
CA CYS A 76 -18.15 4.97 -8.62
C CYS A 76 -17.86 5.95 -9.75
N GLU A 77 -17.95 5.46 -10.99
CA GLU A 77 -17.80 6.30 -12.17
C GLU A 77 -18.89 7.37 -12.21
N GLU A 78 -18.48 8.63 -12.34
CA GLU A 78 -19.40 9.73 -12.53
C GLU A 78 -19.97 9.71 -13.96
N ASN A 79 -21.28 9.89 -14.08
CA ASN A 79 -21.88 10.01 -15.40
C ASN A 79 -21.76 11.45 -15.92
N THR A 80 -20.81 11.64 -16.84
CA THR A 80 -20.59 12.92 -17.53
C THR A 80 -21.34 13.03 -18.86
N ASP A 81 -21.92 11.94 -19.36
CA ASP A 81 -22.62 11.91 -20.65
C ASP A 81 -24.12 12.17 -20.44
N PRO A 82 -24.69 13.27 -21.01
CA PRO A 82 -26.11 13.58 -20.88
C PRO A 82 -27.04 12.57 -21.58
N LYS A 83 -26.53 11.70 -22.46
CA LYS A 83 -27.28 10.61 -23.12
C LYS A 83 -27.27 9.30 -22.34
N CYS A 84 -26.60 9.29 -21.20
CA CYS A 84 -26.55 8.16 -20.31
C CYS A 84 -27.21 8.52 -18.98
N SER A 85 -27.76 7.52 -18.32
CA SER A 85 -28.33 7.59 -16.98
C SER A 85 -27.72 6.49 -16.12
N MET A 86 -27.50 6.75 -14.84
CA MET A 86 -27.10 5.70 -13.89
C MET A 86 -28.34 4.99 -13.34
N SER A 87 -28.32 3.67 -13.32
CA SER A 87 -29.33 2.89 -12.59
C SER A 87 -29.18 3.08 -11.08
N MET A 88 -30.22 2.72 -10.32
CA MET A 88 -30.22 2.87 -8.86
C MET A 88 -29.02 2.16 -8.21
N ALA A 89 -28.45 2.79 -7.18
CA ALA A 89 -27.41 2.20 -6.36
C ALA A 89 -27.88 0.86 -5.77
N GLY A 90 -27.12 -0.22 -6.03
CA GLY A 90 -27.39 -1.53 -5.45
C GLY A 90 -27.15 -1.54 -3.93
N SER A 91 -27.73 -2.50 -3.21
CA SER A 91 -27.55 -2.64 -1.76
C SER A 91 -26.25 -3.36 -1.34
N GLY A 92 -25.33 -3.63 -2.28
CA GLY A 92 -24.09 -4.36 -2.04
C GLY A 92 -22.90 -3.45 -1.71
N ARG A 93 -21.71 -4.03 -1.47
CA ARG A 93 -20.46 -3.27 -1.35
C ARG A 93 -19.94 -2.85 -2.73
N TYR A 94 -19.01 -1.90 -2.80
CA TYR A 94 -18.34 -1.54 -4.04
C TYR A 94 -17.82 -2.78 -4.79
N PRO A 95 -17.99 -2.88 -6.12
CA PRO A 95 -18.62 -1.93 -7.04
C PRO A 95 -20.15 -2.09 -7.18
N THR A 96 -20.78 -3.04 -6.49
CA THR A 96 -22.21 -3.35 -6.62
C THR A 96 -23.12 -2.18 -6.23
N CYS A 97 -22.70 -1.31 -5.30
CA CYS A 97 -23.44 -0.11 -4.94
C CYS A 97 -23.36 1.03 -5.97
N CYS A 98 -22.53 0.95 -7.01
CA CYS A 98 -22.32 2.05 -7.94
C CYS A 98 -23.46 2.27 -8.96
N GLY A 99 -24.36 1.32 -9.13
CA GLY A 99 -25.32 1.35 -10.23
C GLY A 99 -24.62 1.11 -11.58
N THR A 100 -25.41 0.89 -12.62
CA THR A 100 -24.94 0.62 -13.98
C THR A 100 -25.25 1.80 -14.87
N LYS A 101 -24.26 2.24 -15.64
CA LYS A 101 -24.44 3.26 -16.68
C LYS A 101 -25.27 2.67 -17.83
N MET A 102 -26.43 3.26 -18.07
CA MET A 102 -27.32 2.91 -19.18
C MET A 102 -27.36 4.08 -20.15
N CYS A 103 -26.84 3.87 -21.35
CA CYS A 103 -26.87 4.87 -22.41
C CYS A 103 -27.97 4.53 -23.40
N THR A 104 -28.79 5.51 -23.79
CA THR A 104 -29.70 5.36 -24.92
C THR A 104 -28.87 5.41 -26.20
N GLY A 105 -28.25 4.28 -26.55
CA GLY A 105 -27.84 4.02 -27.91
C GLY A 105 -29.09 3.69 -28.72
N ALA A 106 -29.27 4.31 -29.89
CA ALA A 106 -30.20 3.78 -30.88
C ALA A 106 -29.89 2.28 -31.03
N SER A 107 -30.82 1.44 -30.61
CA SER A 107 -30.68 -0.01 -30.70
C SER A 107 -30.62 -0.38 -32.18
N GLY A 108 -29.42 -0.35 -32.75
CA GLY A 108 -29.12 -1.04 -33.98
C GLY A 108 -29.17 -2.52 -33.67
N LYS A 109 -30.36 -3.12 -33.79
CA LYS A 109 -30.50 -4.56 -34.02
C LYS A 109 -29.55 -4.91 -35.17
N LYS A 110 -28.65 -5.86 -34.93
CA LYS A 110 -28.00 -6.61 -36.00
C LYS A 110 -28.19 -8.08 -35.72
#